data_AF-A0A8S9DS85-F1
#
_entry.id   AF-A0A8S9DS85-F1
#
_cell.length_a   1.000
_cell.length_b   1.000
_cell.length_c   1.000
_cell.angle_alpha   90.00
_cell.angle_beta   90.00
_cell.angle_gamma   90.00
#
_symmetry.space_group_name_H-M   'P 1'
#
loop_
_entity.id
_entity.type
_entity.pdbx_description
1 polymer ?
#
loop_
_entity_poly.entity_id
_entity_poly.type
_entity_poly.pdbx_seq_one_letter_code
_entity_poly.pdbx_strand_id
1 'polypeptide(L)'
;MIIGNSAANNLTGNAGDDILDGGAGADTLIGGIGDDTYVVDNAGDVVTESADEGTDTVQSSISFSLASLPNIENVTLTGTAAIDATGNATDNRLIGNSAANVLNADGGNDFLDGGLGADTLIGGTGDDTYVVDQAGDVVTENANEGTDTVRSAITYVLDDNLENLTLTGIGNINGTGNAADNSITGNSGNNILTGGVGSDYLDGWAGADTMIGGTGADTMIGGTGDDTYVVDNAGDVVTENANEGTDTVNSAITYTLVDKPNLEDLTLTGVAAINGAGNGSANSITGNNGANILDGGGGNDTLLGGAGDDT
;
A
#
# COMPACT_ATOMS: atom_id res chain seq x y z
N MET A 1 -31.13 17.92 -6.45
CA MET A 1 -31.86 16.72 -5.93
C MET A 1 -33.27 16.69 -6.51
N ILE A 2 -33.54 15.62 -7.26
CA ILE A 2 -34.78 15.34 -7.99
C ILE A 2 -35.24 13.95 -7.55
N ILE A 3 -36.49 13.84 -7.09
CA ILE A 3 -37.04 12.59 -6.53
C ILE A 3 -38.28 12.18 -7.32
N GLY A 4 -38.31 10.91 -7.72
CA GLY A 4 -39.41 10.22 -8.35
C GLY A 4 -40.40 9.63 -7.35
N ASN A 5 -41.04 8.54 -7.74
CA ASN A 5 -42.04 7.78 -6.98
C ASN A 5 -42.00 6.30 -7.39
N SER A 6 -42.90 5.48 -6.87
CA SER A 6 -42.88 4.03 -7.14
C SER A 6 -43.26 3.60 -8.57
N ALA A 7 -43.44 4.53 -9.51
CA ALA A 7 -43.73 4.22 -10.92
C ALA A 7 -42.52 4.56 -11.77
N ALA A 8 -42.44 4.00 -12.99
CA ALA A 8 -41.39 4.38 -13.94
C ALA A 8 -41.41 5.90 -14.23
N ASN A 9 -40.29 6.55 -13.96
CA ASN A 9 -40.06 7.98 -14.07
C ASN A 9 -38.92 8.26 -15.05
N ASN A 10 -38.90 9.49 -15.56
CA ASN A 10 -37.81 10.01 -16.37
C ASN A 10 -37.37 11.33 -15.73
N LEU A 11 -36.19 11.33 -15.12
CA LEU A 11 -35.63 12.42 -14.35
C LEU A 11 -34.48 13.05 -15.14
N THR A 12 -34.40 14.39 -15.15
CA THR A 12 -33.34 15.13 -15.85
C THR A 12 -32.78 16.22 -14.93
N GLY A 13 -31.48 16.16 -14.60
CA GLY A 13 -30.75 17.13 -13.77
C GLY A 13 -30.51 18.47 -14.47
N ASN A 14 -30.07 18.39 -15.73
CA ASN A 14 -29.65 19.47 -16.60
C ASN A 14 -28.23 19.98 -16.32
N ALA A 15 -28.07 20.98 -15.44
CA ALA A 15 -26.79 21.64 -15.25
C ALA A 15 -26.55 21.90 -13.75
N GLY A 16 -25.32 21.65 -13.30
CA GLY A 16 -24.91 21.62 -11.91
C GLY A 16 -25.06 20.23 -11.29
N ASP A 17 -24.41 20.04 -10.16
CA ASP A 17 -24.33 18.76 -9.44
C ASP A 17 -25.70 18.36 -8.85
N ASP A 18 -26.35 17.40 -9.49
CA ASP A 18 -27.66 16.88 -9.14
C ASP A 18 -27.62 15.52 -8.47
N ILE A 19 -28.69 15.23 -7.73
CA ILE A 19 -28.94 13.90 -7.16
C ILE A 19 -30.26 13.43 -7.72
N LEU A 20 -30.27 12.32 -8.46
CA LEU A 20 -31.44 11.77 -9.13
C LEU A 20 -31.83 10.46 -8.44
N ASP A 21 -32.98 10.45 -7.78
CA ASP A 21 -33.55 9.28 -7.11
C ASP A 21 -34.91 8.97 -7.73
N GLY A 22 -34.99 7.92 -8.55
CA GLY A 22 -36.23 7.48 -9.19
C GLY A 22 -37.25 6.87 -8.22
N GLY A 23 -36.77 6.35 -7.08
CA GLY A 23 -37.51 5.45 -6.21
C GLY A 23 -37.61 4.04 -6.79
N ALA A 24 -38.54 3.24 -6.26
CA ALA A 24 -38.64 1.81 -6.57
C ALA A 24 -39.03 1.44 -8.02
N GLY A 25 -39.25 2.43 -8.90
CA GLY A 25 -39.69 2.25 -10.28
C GLY A 25 -38.61 1.58 -11.15
N ALA A 26 -38.87 1.47 -12.45
CA ALA A 26 -37.79 1.22 -13.42
C ALA A 26 -37.59 2.55 -14.13
N ASP A 27 -36.60 3.31 -13.69
CA ASP A 27 -36.51 4.73 -13.93
C ASP A 27 -35.42 5.07 -14.96
N THR A 28 -35.55 6.22 -15.62
CA THR A 28 -34.50 6.78 -16.46
C THR A 28 -33.95 8.02 -15.77
N LEU A 29 -32.65 8.01 -15.48
CA LEU A 29 -31.96 9.07 -14.76
C LEU A 29 -30.91 9.69 -15.69
N ILE A 30 -31.09 10.97 -16.02
CA ILE A 30 -30.24 11.73 -16.95
C ILE A 30 -29.68 12.93 -16.17
N GLY A 31 -28.39 12.94 -15.87
CA GLY A 31 -27.75 14.01 -15.08
C GLY A 31 -27.57 15.25 -15.91
N GLY A 32 -26.72 15.19 -16.93
CA GLY A 32 -26.32 16.34 -17.73
C GLY A 32 -25.02 16.96 -17.20
N ILE A 33 -24.79 18.26 -17.42
CA ILE A 33 -23.52 18.88 -17.06
C ILE A 33 -23.41 19.06 -15.55
N GLY A 34 -22.37 18.55 -14.91
CA GLY A 34 -22.11 18.65 -13.47
C GLY A 34 -21.62 17.32 -12.94
N ASP A 35 -21.19 17.29 -11.68
CA ASP A 35 -20.84 16.04 -11.02
C ASP A 35 -22.11 15.46 -10.38
N ASP A 36 -22.78 14.55 -11.08
CA ASP A 36 -24.11 14.06 -10.73
C ASP A 36 -24.08 12.75 -9.93
N THR A 37 -25.16 12.48 -9.20
CA THR A 37 -25.36 11.25 -8.43
C THR A 37 -26.68 10.56 -8.78
N TYR A 38 -26.61 9.29 -9.20
CA TYR A 38 -27.76 8.44 -9.49
C TYR A 38 -28.01 7.45 -8.36
N VAL A 39 -29.20 7.46 -7.79
CA VAL A 39 -29.63 6.44 -6.83
C VAL A 39 -30.31 5.32 -7.60
N VAL A 40 -29.69 4.13 -7.56
CA VAL A 40 -30.17 2.93 -8.26
C VAL A 40 -30.62 1.90 -7.23
N ASP A 41 -31.91 1.58 -7.23
CA ASP A 41 -32.49 0.56 -6.34
C ASP A 41 -33.23 -0.56 -7.10
N ASN A 42 -33.39 -0.40 -8.42
CA ASN A 42 -34.08 -1.33 -9.28
C ASN A 42 -33.19 -1.72 -10.48
N ALA A 43 -33.16 -3.02 -10.80
CA ALA A 43 -32.39 -3.52 -11.95
C ALA A 43 -32.95 -3.03 -13.31
N GLY A 44 -34.13 -2.42 -13.32
CA GLY A 44 -34.72 -1.76 -14.48
C GLY A 44 -34.33 -0.30 -14.65
N ASP A 45 -33.57 0.29 -13.71
CA ASP A 45 -33.10 1.66 -13.82
C ASP A 45 -32.06 1.81 -14.93
N VAL A 46 -32.13 2.93 -15.62
CA VAL A 46 -31.24 3.30 -16.73
C VAL A 46 -30.61 4.65 -16.40
N VAL A 47 -29.29 4.63 -16.21
CA VAL A 47 -28.47 5.83 -16.10
C VAL A 47 -28.00 6.24 -17.49
N THR A 48 -28.00 7.55 -17.78
CA THR A 48 -27.54 8.08 -19.06
C THR A 48 -26.70 9.32 -18.83
N GLU A 49 -25.43 9.24 -19.23
CA GLU A 49 -24.50 10.36 -19.22
C GLU A 49 -23.75 10.52 -20.55
N SER A 50 -23.44 11.76 -20.90
CA SER A 50 -22.65 12.08 -22.10
C SER A 50 -21.19 12.37 -21.72
N ALA A 51 -20.32 12.26 -22.73
CA ALA A 51 -18.91 12.58 -22.53
C ALA A 51 -18.73 14.07 -22.19
N ASP A 52 -17.72 14.36 -21.36
CA ASP A 52 -17.33 15.70 -20.91
C ASP A 52 -18.41 16.44 -20.09
N GLU A 53 -19.34 15.71 -19.47
CA GLU A 53 -20.41 16.31 -18.65
C GLU A 53 -20.06 16.42 -17.15
N GLY A 54 -19.14 15.61 -16.63
CA GLY A 54 -18.68 15.72 -15.24
C GLY A 54 -17.90 14.51 -14.77
N THR A 55 -17.82 14.35 -13.45
CA THR A 55 -17.40 13.12 -12.77
C THR A 55 -18.56 12.60 -11.92
N ASP A 56 -19.10 11.47 -12.33
CA ASP A 56 -20.44 11.06 -11.95
C ASP A 56 -20.42 9.82 -11.06
N THR A 57 -21.44 9.69 -10.19
CA THR A 57 -21.51 8.63 -9.18
C THR A 57 -22.82 7.87 -9.24
N VAL A 58 -22.76 6.54 -9.26
CA VAL A 58 -23.91 5.67 -8.99
C VAL A 58 -23.86 5.20 -7.54
N GLN A 59 -24.89 5.55 -6.76
CA GLN A 59 -25.17 4.96 -5.47
C GLN A 59 -26.17 3.81 -5.64
N SER A 60 -25.72 2.56 -5.55
CA SER A 60 -26.58 1.41 -5.83
C SER A 60 -26.87 0.57 -4.60
N SER A 61 -28.15 0.24 -4.37
CA SER A 61 -28.54 -0.70 -3.31
C SER A 61 -28.62 -2.17 -3.79
N ILE A 62 -28.29 -2.40 -5.06
CA ILE A 62 -28.20 -3.69 -5.73
C ILE A 62 -26.81 -3.81 -6.41
N SER A 63 -26.50 -4.96 -7.02
CA SER A 63 -25.28 -5.08 -7.82
C SER A 63 -25.37 -4.20 -9.06
N PHE A 64 -24.26 -3.55 -9.43
CA PHE A 64 -24.22 -2.56 -10.51
C PHE A 64 -22.99 -2.72 -11.41
N SER A 65 -23.12 -2.37 -12.69
CA SER A 65 -22.05 -2.53 -13.67
C SER A 65 -21.94 -1.31 -14.57
N LEU A 66 -20.74 -0.74 -14.67
CA LEU A 66 -20.40 0.38 -15.55
C LEU A 66 -20.01 -0.05 -16.96
N ALA A 67 -19.89 -1.35 -17.25
CA ALA A 67 -19.46 -1.88 -18.56
C ALA A 67 -20.16 -1.26 -19.80
N SER A 68 -21.40 -0.75 -19.68
CA SER A 68 -22.12 -0.06 -20.76
C SER A 68 -22.29 1.46 -20.56
N LEU A 69 -21.61 2.02 -19.57
CA LEU A 69 -21.69 3.42 -19.12
C LEU A 69 -20.27 4.02 -19.11
N PRO A 70 -19.72 4.40 -20.27
CA PRO A 70 -18.32 4.83 -20.39
C PRO A 70 -18.06 6.25 -19.86
N ASN A 71 -19.10 6.98 -19.45
CA ASN A 71 -19.01 8.34 -18.91
C ASN A 71 -19.55 8.38 -17.47
N ILE A 72 -19.36 7.28 -16.73
CA ILE A 72 -19.63 7.20 -15.31
C ILE A 72 -18.36 6.62 -14.70
N GLU A 73 -17.86 7.27 -13.66
CA GLU A 73 -16.55 6.96 -13.08
C GLU A 73 -16.69 6.28 -11.70
N ASN A 74 -17.76 6.53 -10.96
CA ASN A 74 -17.84 6.09 -9.56
C ASN A 74 -19.05 5.18 -9.29
N VAL A 75 -18.85 4.13 -8.50
CA VAL A 75 -19.91 3.32 -7.91
C VAL A 75 -19.71 3.26 -6.39
N THR A 76 -20.79 3.46 -5.65
CA THR A 76 -20.85 3.19 -4.20
C THR A 76 -22.02 2.27 -3.91
N LEU A 77 -21.74 1.10 -3.32
CA LEU A 77 -22.74 0.14 -2.91
C LEU A 77 -23.35 0.57 -1.57
N THR A 78 -24.64 0.85 -1.55
CA THR A 78 -25.39 1.32 -0.36
C THR A 78 -26.30 0.24 0.23
N GLY A 79 -26.43 -0.89 -0.46
CA GLY A 79 -27.21 -2.04 -0.01
C GLY A 79 -26.61 -2.70 1.24
N THR A 80 -27.35 -3.62 1.85
CA THR A 80 -26.87 -4.41 3.01
C THR A 80 -26.62 -5.88 2.68
N ALA A 81 -27.00 -6.31 1.48
CA ALA A 81 -26.72 -7.65 0.98
C ALA A 81 -25.29 -7.73 0.42
N ALA A 82 -24.78 -8.95 0.22
CA ALA A 82 -23.61 -9.20 -0.62
C ALA A 82 -23.99 -8.89 -2.08
N ILE A 83 -23.53 -7.75 -2.56
CA ILE A 83 -23.77 -7.23 -3.91
C ILE A 83 -22.43 -6.80 -4.51
N ASP A 84 -22.32 -6.85 -5.84
CA ASP A 84 -21.05 -6.62 -6.51
C ASP A 84 -21.06 -5.33 -7.33
N ALA A 85 -19.88 -4.81 -7.64
CA ALA A 85 -19.70 -3.72 -8.59
C ALA A 85 -18.76 -4.16 -9.72
N THR A 86 -19.06 -3.73 -10.94
CA THR A 86 -18.16 -3.87 -12.09
C THR A 86 -17.90 -2.49 -12.69
N GLY A 87 -16.63 -2.18 -12.94
CA GLY A 87 -16.15 -0.99 -13.62
C GLY A 87 -16.30 -1.06 -15.14
N ASN A 88 -15.47 -0.30 -15.83
CA ASN A 88 -15.36 -0.21 -17.28
C ASN A 88 -13.87 -0.05 -17.67
N ALA A 89 -13.55 0.45 -18.87
CA ALA A 89 -12.16 0.56 -19.32
C ALA A 89 -11.53 1.95 -19.05
N THR A 90 -12.08 2.69 -18.09
CA THR A 90 -11.62 4.02 -17.68
C THR A 90 -11.42 4.05 -16.17
N ASP A 91 -10.64 5.00 -15.67
CA ASP A 91 -10.38 5.17 -14.23
C ASP A 91 -11.71 5.22 -13.43
N ASN A 92 -11.88 4.25 -12.54
CA ASN A 92 -13.08 4.05 -11.76
C ASN A 92 -12.80 4.09 -10.25
N ARG A 93 -13.79 4.55 -9.49
CA ARG A 93 -13.81 4.45 -8.02
C ARG A 93 -14.94 3.52 -7.60
N LEU A 94 -14.58 2.33 -7.12
CA LEU A 94 -15.52 1.32 -6.64
C LEU A 94 -15.46 1.24 -5.12
N ILE A 95 -16.58 1.56 -4.46
CA ILE A 95 -16.74 1.43 -3.01
C ILE A 95 -17.82 0.40 -2.71
N GLY A 96 -17.45 -0.65 -1.99
CA GLY A 96 -18.33 -1.70 -1.48
C GLY A 96 -19.15 -1.27 -0.27
N ASN A 97 -19.89 -2.22 0.29
CA ASN A 97 -20.72 -2.03 1.48
C ASN A 97 -20.13 -2.82 2.66
N SER A 98 -20.93 -3.14 3.68
CA SER A 98 -20.42 -3.89 4.85
C SER A 98 -20.51 -5.42 4.70
N ALA A 99 -20.96 -5.92 3.55
CA ALA A 99 -21.04 -7.35 3.24
C ALA A 99 -19.84 -7.75 2.37
N ALA A 100 -19.69 -9.05 2.11
CA ALA A 100 -18.69 -9.50 1.15
C ALA A 100 -19.11 -9.10 -0.28
N ASN A 101 -18.28 -8.30 -0.95
CA ASN A 101 -18.45 -7.79 -2.29
C ASN A 101 -17.36 -8.34 -3.22
N VAL A 102 -17.69 -8.50 -4.49
CA VAL A 102 -16.71 -8.58 -5.58
C VAL A 102 -16.70 -7.23 -6.29
N LEU A 103 -15.55 -6.56 -6.30
CA LEU A 103 -15.31 -5.34 -7.05
C LEU A 103 -14.35 -5.68 -8.20
N ASN A 104 -14.83 -5.61 -9.45
CA ASN A 104 -14.02 -5.82 -10.65
C ASN A 104 -13.96 -4.54 -11.46
N ALA A 105 -12.81 -3.87 -11.52
CA ALA A 105 -12.70 -2.56 -12.16
C ALA A 105 -12.44 -2.62 -13.68
N ASP A 106 -12.07 -3.79 -14.21
CA ASP A 106 -11.73 -4.07 -15.62
C ASP A 106 -10.45 -3.36 -16.09
N GLY A 107 -10.44 -2.05 -16.28
CA GLY A 107 -9.18 -1.36 -16.52
C GLY A 107 -9.29 0.16 -16.55
N GLY A 108 -8.15 0.83 -16.56
CA GLY A 108 -8.05 2.19 -16.05
C GLY A 108 -7.21 2.16 -14.79
N ASN A 109 -6.90 3.33 -14.24
CA ASN A 109 -6.23 3.42 -12.95
C ASN A 109 -7.29 3.55 -11.86
N ASP A 110 -7.62 2.43 -11.23
CA ASP A 110 -8.82 2.29 -10.43
C ASP A 110 -8.55 2.41 -8.92
N PHE A 111 -9.57 2.80 -8.18
CA PHE A 111 -9.58 2.76 -6.71
C PHE A 111 -10.66 1.80 -6.22
N LEU A 112 -10.25 0.76 -5.50
CA LEU A 112 -11.13 -0.28 -4.99
C LEU A 112 -11.09 -0.32 -3.45
N ASP A 113 -12.24 -0.13 -2.83
CA ASP A 113 -12.43 -0.23 -1.38
C ASP A 113 -13.66 -1.09 -1.10
N GLY A 114 -13.44 -2.33 -0.67
CA GLY A 114 -14.50 -3.30 -0.38
C GLY A 114 -15.39 -2.91 0.80
N GLY A 115 -14.91 -2.05 1.70
CA GLY A 115 -15.54 -1.78 2.98
C GLY A 115 -15.17 -2.84 4.02
N LEU A 116 -16.06 -3.07 4.99
CA LEU A 116 -15.78 -3.90 6.18
C LEU A 116 -15.88 -5.42 5.92
N GLY A 117 -16.14 -5.81 4.67
CA GLY A 117 -16.51 -7.16 4.26
C GLY A 117 -15.32 -8.13 4.26
N ALA A 118 -15.49 -9.26 3.57
CA ALA A 118 -14.38 -10.11 3.18
C ALA A 118 -14.43 -10.11 1.67
N ASP A 119 -13.71 -9.16 1.08
CA ASP A 119 -13.99 -8.69 -0.27
C ASP A 119 -13.02 -9.28 -1.28
N THR A 120 -13.43 -9.33 -2.54
CA THR A 120 -12.54 -9.67 -3.65
C THR A 120 -12.37 -8.42 -4.51
N LEU A 121 -11.15 -7.92 -4.58
CA LEU A 121 -10.77 -6.71 -5.31
C LEU A 121 -9.94 -7.12 -6.54
N ILE A 122 -10.46 -6.81 -7.72
CA ILE A 122 -9.85 -7.12 -9.02
C ILE A 122 -9.77 -5.81 -9.78
N GLY A 123 -8.59 -5.23 -9.96
CA GLY A 123 -8.46 -3.95 -10.68
C GLY A 123 -8.42 -4.18 -12.18
N GLY A 124 -7.56 -5.09 -12.62
CA GLY A 124 -7.39 -5.37 -14.04
C GLY A 124 -6.29 -4.49 -14.61
N THR A 125 -6.42 -3.99 -15.85
CA THR A 125 -5.29 -3.27 -16.47
C THR A 125 -5.23 -1.81 -16.07
N GLY A 126 -4.07 -1.34 -15.64
CA GLY A 126 -3.78 0.03 -15.25
C GLY A 126 -3.10 0.04 -13.88
N ASP A 127 -2.74 1.21 -13.38
CA ASP A 127 -2.10 1.35 -12.07
C ASP A 127 -3.19 1.52 -11.00
N ASP A 128 -3.55 0.42 -10.34
CA ASP A 128 -4.69 0.32 -9.44
C ASP A 128 -4.32 0.53 -7.96
N THR A 129 -5.31 0.91 -7.17
CA THR A 129 -5.18 1.06 -5.71
C THR A 129 -6.24 0.25 -4.97
N TYR A 130 -5.76 -0.68 -4.14
CA TYR A 130 -6.56 -1.56 -3.29
C TYR A 130 -6.56 -1.06 -1.85
N VAL A 131 -7.73 -0.97 -1.22
CA VAL A 131 -7.85 -0.81 0.24
C VAL A 131 -8.07 -2.17 0.86
N VAL A 132 -7.16 -2.57 1.74
CA VAL A 132 -7.28 -3.80 2.54
C VAL A 132 -7.41 -3.41 4.01
N ASP A 133 -8.57 -3.62 4.60
CA ASP A 133 -8.80 -3.33 6.02
C ASP A 133 -9.28 -4.55 6.82
N GLN A 134 -9.57 -5.64 6.12
CA GLN A 134 -10.05 -6.88 6.70
C GLN A 134 -9.20 -8.07 6.22
N ALA A 135 -8.84 -8.96 7.14
CA ALA A 135 -7.97 -10.11 6.86
C ALA A 135 -8.56 -11.15 5.87
N GLY A 136 -9.85 -11.05 5.55
CA GLY A 136 -10.51 -11.88 4.54
C GLY A 136 -10.57 -11.24 3.15
N ASP A 137 -10.05 -10.02 2.99
CA ASP A 137 -9.96 -9.38 1.68
C ASP A 137 -8.93 -10.11 0.82
N VAL A 138 -9.22 -10.20 -0.47
CA VAL A 138 -8.37 -10.83 -1.49
C VAL A 138 -8.18 -9.86 -2.63
N VAL A 139 -6.92 -9.49 -2.87
CA VAL A 139 -6.51 -8.74 -4.07
C VAL A 139 -6.14 -9.73 -5.16
N THR A 140 -6.62 -9.51 -6.39
CA THR A 140 -6.30 -10.34 -7.54
C THR A 140 -5.68 -9.49 -8.63
N GLU A 141 -4.40 -9.74 -8.91
CA GLU A 141 -3.62 -9.08 -9.96
C GLU A 141 -2.98 -10.08 -10.91
N ASN A 142 -3.01 -9.81 -12.22
CA ASN A 142 -2.27 -10.61 -13.20
C ASN A 142 -1.00 -9.91 -13.69
N ALA A 143 -0.11 -10.72 -14.26
CA ALA A 143 1.16 -10.21 -14.76
C ALA A 143 0.97 -9.21 -15.92
N ASN A 144 1.69 -8.10 -15.84
CA ASN A 144 1.72 -7.00 -16.83
C ASN A 144 0.41 -6.21 -16.93
N GLU A 145 -0.33 -6.10 -15.83
CA GLU A 145 -1.55 -5.30 -15.78
C GLU A 145 -1.29 -3.87 -15.27
N GLY A 146 -0.27 -3.63 -14.45
CA GLY A 146 0.09 -2.27 -14.07
C GLY A 146 1.29 -2.18 -13.14
N THR A 147 1.36 -1.06 -12.40
CA THR A 147 2.14 -0.90 -11.18
C THR A 147 1.21 -0.56 -10.04
N ASP A 148 0.91 -1.56 -9.21
CA ASP A 148 -0.27 -1.54 -8.37
C ASP A 148 0.07 -1.26 -6.91
N THR A 149 -0.90 -0.70 -6.18
CA THR A 149 -0.72 -0.27 -4.79
C THR A 149 -1.73 -0.90 -3.86
N VAL A 150 -1.24 -1.59 -2.83
CA VAL A 150 -2.06 -1.98 -1.68
C VAL A 150 -1.90 -0.96 -0.56
N ARG A 151 -3.02 -0.39 -0.10
CA ARG A 151 -3.14 0.42 1.11
C ARG A 151 -3.76 -0.44 2.20
N SER A 152 -2.94 -0.94 3.11
CA SER A 152 -3.40 -1.88 4.14
C SER A 152 -3.54 -1.24 5.52
N ALA A 153 -4.70 -1.39 6.16
CA ALA A 153 -4.91 -1.02 7.56
C ALA A 153 -4.46 -2.12 8.55
N ILE A 154 -4.04 -3.28 8.03
CA ILE A 154 -3.62 -4.47 8.78
C ILE A 154 -2.22 -4.94 8.35
N THR A 155 -1.68 -5.95 9.03
CA THR A 155 -0.46 -6.63 8.54
C THR A 155 -0.75 -7.31 7.21
N TYR A 156 0.11 -7.09 6.21
CA TYR A 156 -0.14 -7.54 4.85
C TYR A 156 1.11 -8.11 4.19
N VAL A 157 0.90 -9.09 3.32
CA VAL A 157 1.91 -9.70 2.45
C VAL A 157 1.42 -9.48 1.03
N LEU A 158 2.23 -8.84 0.18
CA LEU A 158 1.91 -8.68 -1.23
C LEU A 158 1.90 -10.06 -1.92
N ASP A 159 0.81 -10.33 -2.63
CA ASP A 159 0.75 -11.43 -3.58
C ASP A 159 1.60 -11.10 -4.83
N ASP A 160 1.74 -12.07 -5.74
CA ASP A 160 2.46 -11.87 -7.01
C ASP A 160 1.83 -10.71 -7.83
N ASN A 161 2.68 -10.01 -8.58
CA ASN A 161 2.30 -8.88 -9.47
C ASN A 161 1.81 -7.61 -8.75
N LEU A 162 2.03 -7.50 -7.45
CA LEU A 162 1.85 -6.25 -6.72
C LEU A 162 3.21 -5.62 -6.39
N GLU A 163 3.37 -4.33 -6.67
CA GLU A 163 4.66 -3.64 -6.52
C GLU A 163 4.71 -2.80 -5.24
N ASN A 164 3.60 -2.15 -4.86
CA ASN A 164 3.61 -1.15 -3.79
C ASN A 164 2.73 -1.54 -2.60
N LEU A 165 3.23 -1.32 -1.38
CA LEU A 165 2.50 -1.48 -0.13
C LEU A 165 2.64 -0.21 0.72
N THR A 166 1.52 0.33 1.18
CA THR A 166 1.48 1.40 2.19
C THR A 166 0.66 0.95 3.39
N LEU A 167 1.27 0.94 4.57
CA LEU A 167 0.57 0.66 5.83
C LEU A 167 -0.17 1.94 6.29
N THR A 168 -1.49 1.86 6.38
CA THR A 168 -2.38 2.98 6.76
C THR A 168 -2.98 2.82 8.15
N GLY A 169 -2.85 1.65 8.75
CA GLY A 169 -3.29 1.39 10.12
C GLY A 169 -2.49 2.21 11.13
N ILE A 170 -2.99 2.33 12.36
CA ILE A 170 -2.33 3.07 13.45
C ILE A 170 -1.59 2.16 14.44
N GLY A 171 -1.69 0.84 14.26
CA GLY A 171 -1.06 -0.15 15.14
C GLY A 171 0.31 -0.56 14.64
N ASN A 172 0.99 -1.40 15.44
CA ASN A 172 2.21 -2.10 15.05
C ASN A 172 1.82 -3.23 14.09
N ILE A 173 1.77 -2.91 12.80
CA ILE A 173 1.48 -3.84 11.71
C ILE A 173 2.71 -4.00 10.84
N ASN A 174 2.78 -5.08 10.08
CA ASN A 174 3.96 -5.40 9.28
C ASN A 174 3.63 -5.40 7.79
N GLY A 175 4.65 -5.15 6.98
CA GLY A 175 4.58 -5.23 5.52
C GLY A 175 5.58 -6.26 5.00
N THR A 176 5.16 -7.08 4.05
CA THR A 176 6.05 -8.01 3.36
C THR A 176 5.79 -7.93 1.86
N GLY A 177 6.84 -7.76 1.08
CA GLY A 177 6.81 -7.80 -0.37
C GLY A 177 6.79 -9.23 -0.92
N ASN A 178 7.15 -9.37 -2.19
CA ASN A 178 7.13 -10.60 -2.95
C ASN A 178 8.51 -10.84 -3.60
N ALA A 179 8.53 -11.33 -4.84
CA ALA A 179 9.77 -11.64 -5.56
C ALA A 179 10.17 -10.59 -6.62
N ALA A 180 9.41 -9.50 -6.73
CA ALA A 180 9.68 -8.35 -7.58
C ALA A 180 10.32 -7.21 -6.78
N ASP A 181 10.76 -6.15 -7.47
CA ASP A 181 11.24 -4.94 -6.82
C ASP A 181 10.04 -4.21 -6.17
N ASN A 182 9.96 -4.21 -4.84
CA ASN A 182 8.83 -3.65 -4.10
C ASN A 182 9.12 -2.28 -3.47
N SER A 183 8.08 -1.44 -3.38
CA SER A 183 8.09 -0.22 -2.56
C SER A 183 7.17 -0.39 -1.36
N ILE A 184 7.73 -0.41 -0.16
CA ILE A 184 6.99 -0.64 1.08
C ILE A 184 7.16 0.55 2.01
N THR A 185 6.05 1.22 2.33
CA THR A 185 5.99 2.30 3.31
C THR A 185 5.26 1.83 4.57
N GLY A 186 5.92 1.98 5.72
CA GLY A 186 5.41 1.75 7.06
C GLY A 186 4.38 2.78 7.50
N ASN A 187 4.08 2.80 8.80
CA ASN A 187 3.15 3.73 9.43
C ASN A 187 3.82 4.47 10.60
N SER A 188 3.05 4.82 11.64
CA SER A 188 3.60 5.52 12.83
C SER A 188 3.84 4.60 14.03
N GLY A 189 3.58 3.30 13.86
CA GLY A 189 3.83 2.27 14.83
C GLY A 189 5.05 1.46 14.42
N ASN A 190 5.56 0.64 15.35
CA ASN A 190 6.73 -0.19 15.10
C ASN A 190 6.39 -1.29 14.08
N ASN A 191 7.01 -1.23 12.90
CA ASN A 191 6.80 -2.12 11.79
C ASN A 191 7.97 -3.09 11.61
N ILE A 192 7.67 -4.30 11.14
CA ILE A 192 8.64 -5.14 10.44
C ILE A 192 8.33 -5.02 8.96
N LEU A 193 9.27 -4.47 8.20
CA LEU A 193 9.19 -4.33 6.74
C LEU A 193 10.15 -5.32 6.11
N THR A 194 9.64 -6.23 5.29
CA THR A 194 10.44 -7.22 4.56
C THR A 194 10.25 -7.04 3.07
N GLY A 195 11.30 -6.73 2.32
CA GLY A 195 11.26 -6.56 0.86
C GLY A 195 11.04 -7.89 0.16
N GLY A 196 11.98 -8.82 0.34
CA GLY A 196 11.87 -10.19 -0.16
C GLY A 196 12.99 -10.51 -1.14
N VAL A 197 12.65 -10.72 -2.40
CA VAL A 197 13.62 -10.84 -3.49
C VAL A 197 13.38 -9.66 -4.43
N GLY A 198 14.44 -9.07 -4.97
CA GLY A 198 14.32 -7.87 -5.80
C GLY A 198 15.14 -6.76 -5.20
N SER A 199 15.30 -5.64 -5.91
CA SER A 199 15.88 -4.43 -5.33
C SER A 199 14.76 -3.59 -4.72
N ASP A 200 14.60 -3.70 -3.41
CA ASP A 200 13.44 -3.16 -2.70
C ASP A 200 13.70 -1.74 -2.16
N TYR A 201 12.62 -0.99 -1.94
CA TYR A 201 12.61 0.28 -1.23
C TYR A 201 11.72 0.17 0.01
N LEU A 202 12.31 0.30 1.20
CA LEU A 202 11.63 0.23 2.50
C LEU A 202 11.74 1.59 3.21
N ASP A 203 10.60 2.13 3.65
CA ASP A 203 10.51 3.40 4.37
C ASP A 203 9.67 3.23 5.64
N GLY A 204 10.30 3.25 6.82
CA GLY A 204 9.68 3.00 8.13
C GLY A 204 8.79 4.13 8.63
N TRP A 205 9.10 5.37 8.25
CA TRP A 205 8.51 6.61 8.77
C TRP A 205 8.77 6.86 10.27
N ALA A 206 7.92 6.33 11.13
CA ALA A 206 7.99 6.62 12.55
C ALA A 206 7.64 5.38 13.36
N GLY A 207 8.34 5.18 14.47
CA GLY A 207 8.29 3.92 15.19
C GLY A 207 9.69 3.35 15.27
N ALA A 208 9.88 2.36 16.14
CA ALA A 208 11.11 1.59 16.14
C ALA A 208 10.93 0.39 15.22
N ASP A 209 11.42 0.52 14.00
CA ASP A 209 11.16 -0.37 12.88
C ASP A 209 12.28 -1.39 12.67
N THR A 210 11.95 -2.50 12.01
CA THR A 210 12.91 -3.49 11.54
C THR A 210 12.77 -3.65 10.04
N MET A 211 13.80 -3.24 9.29
CA MET A 211 13.86 -3.33 7.84
C MET A 211 14.73 -4.50 7.42
N ILE A 212 14.15 -5.38 6.60
CA ILE A 212 14.76 -6.58 6.06
C ILE A 212 14.61 -6.51 4.55
N GLY A 213 15.59 -5.92 3.85
CA GLY A 213 15.57 -5.85 2.38
C GLY A 213 15.41 -7.24 1.75
N GLY A 214 16.25 -8.18 2.19
CA GLY A 214 16.23 -9.54 1.68
C GLY A 214 17.27 -9.69 0.59
N THR A 215 17.00 -10.44 -0.47
CA THR A 215 17.99 -10.60 -1.53
C THR A 215 17.84 -9.52 -2.59
N GLY A 216 18.86 -8.70 -2.77
CA GLY A 216 18.88 -7.70 -3.82
C GLY A 216 19.76 -6.54 -3.43
N ALA A 217 19.63 -5.40 -4.08
CA ALA A 217 20.30 -4.18 -3.63
C ALA A 217 19.22 -3.23 -3.11
N ASP A 218 19.01 -3.23 -1.80
CA ASP A 218 17.83 -2.63 -1.21
C ASP A 218 18.11 -1.23 -0.66
N THR A 219 17.11 -0.35 -0.68
CA THR A 219 17.16 0.94 0.00
C THR A 219 16.28 0.90 1.22
N MET A 220 16.83 1.21 2.38
CA MET A 220 16.14 1.20 3.66
C MET A 220 16.27 2.57 4.33
N ILE A 221 15.13 3.16 4.71
CA ILE A 221 15.01 4.45 5.38
C ILE A 221 14.16 4.25 6.63
N GLY A 222 14.73 4.51 7.81
CA GLY A 222 14.06 4.28 9.09
C GLY A 222 13.10 5.40 9.43
N GLY A 223 13.63 6.62 9.48
CA GLY A 223 12.87 7.76 9.96
C GLY A 223 12.94 7.82 11.48
N THR A 224 11.91 8.36 12.14
CA THR A 224 12.02 8.60 13.59
C THR A 224 11.77 7.36 14.43
N GLY A 225 12.66 7.08 15.37
CA GLY A 225 12.58 5.94 16.29
C GLY A 225 13.91 5.20 16.28
N ASP A 226 14.05 4.19 17.14
CA ASP A 226 15.29 3.41 17.19
C ASP A 226 15.17 2.23 16.22
N ASP A 227 15.72 2.38 15.01
CA ASP A 227 15.48 1.47 13.89
C ASP A 227 16.56 0.39 13.77
N THR A 228 16.17 -0.73 13.15
CA THR A 228 17.07 -1.86 12.89
C THR A 228 17.08 -2.23 11.41
N TYR A 229 18.27 -2.25 10.83
CA TYR A 229 18.51 -2.60 9.43
C TYR A 229 19.20 -3.95 9.30
N VAL A 230 18.65 -4.85 8.48
CA VAL A 230 19.35 -6.08 8.10
C VAL A 230 20.03 -5.86 6.75
N VAL A 231 21.36 -5.89 6.76
CA VAL A 231 22.18 -5.72 5.55
C VAL A 231 22.86 -7.04 5.22
N ASP A 232 22.55 -7.62 4.07
CA ASP A 232 23.17 -8.86 3.60
C ASP A 232 23.80 -8.75 2.21
N ASN A 233 23.56 -7.63 1.51
CA ASN A 233 24.12 -7.34 0.21
C ASN A 233 24.98 -6.07 0.24
N ALA A 234 26.07 -6.06 -0.54
CA ALA A 234 26.93 -4.90 -0.66
C ALA A 234 26.27 -3.73 -1.43
N GLY A 235 25.17 -4.01 -2.13
CA GLY A 235 24.33 -3.02 -2.79
C GLY A 235 23.34 -2.32 -1.86
N ASP A 236 23.15 -2.81 -0.63
CA ASP A 236 22.17 -2.23 0.30
C ASP A 236 22.58 -0.82 0.72
N VAL A 237 21.60 0.07 0.78
CA VAL A 237 21.72 1.47 1.18
C VAL A 237 20.84 1.71 2.39
N VAL A 238 21.47 2.09 3.50
CA VAL A 238 20.80 2.55 4.72
C VAL A 238 20.89 4.07 4.81
N THR A 239 19.74 4.73 5.00
CA THR A 239 19.63 6.19 5.13
C THR A 239 18.97 6.59 6.44
N GLU A 240 19.64 7.45 7.20
CA GLU A 240 19.15 8.03 8.46
C GLU A 240 19.41 9.54 8.51
N ASN A 241 18.51 10.33 9.11
CA ASN A 241 18.75 11.74 9.38
C ASN A 241 19.10 12.03 10.84
N ALA A 242 19.55 13.26 11.06
CA ALA A 242 19.97 13.68 12.39
C ALA A 242 18.77 13.83 13.33
N ASN A 243 18.92 13.31 14.56
CA ASN A 243 17.92 13.35 15.64
C ASN A 243 16.68 12.48 15.38
N GLU A 244 16.84 11.40 14.62
CA GLU A 244 15.76 10.46 14.33
C GLU A 244 15.77 9.26 15.26
N GLY A 245 16.91 8.80 15.75
CA GLY A 245 16.96 7.68 16.71
C GLY A 245 18.34 7.35 17.23
N THR A 246 18.45 6.16 17.82
CA THR A 246 19.70 5.40 17.92
C THR A 246 19.55 4.12 17.13
N ASP A 247 20.25 4.04 16.01
CA ASP A 247 19.91 3.11 14.94
C ASP A 247 20.97 2.02 14.79
N THR A 248 20.49 0.80 14.53
CA THR A 248 21.31 -0.42 14.51
C THR A 248 21.37 -1.03 13.12
N VAL A 249 22.58 -1.29 12.63
CA VAL A 249 22.79 -2.16 11.47
C VAL A 249 23.19 -3.56 11.93
N ASN A 250 22.39 -4.55 11.58
CA ASN A 250 22.69 -5.97 11.67
C ASN A 250 23.23 -6.45 10.31
N SER A 251 24.55 -6.58 10.17
CA SER A 251 25.17 -6.92 8.88
C SER A 251 25.68 -8.35 8.79
N ALA A 252 25.24 -9.07 7.75
CA ALA A 252 25.76 -10.39 7.41
C ALA A 252 27.09 -10.34 6.61
N ILE A 253 27.54 -9.14 6.26
CA ILE A 253 28.74 -8.87 5.47
C ILE A 253 29.68 -7.90 6.20
N THR A 254 30.88 -7.68 5.64
CA THR A 254 31.74 -6.58 6.11
C THR A 254 31.03 -5.26 5.85
N TYR A 255 30.91 -4.42 6.88
CA TYR A 255 30.14 -3.18 6.81
C TYR A 255 30.85 -2.02 7.48
N THR A 256 30.57 -0.82 6.97
CA THR A 256 31.18 0.42 7.46
C THR A 256 30.14 1.52 7.62
N LEU A 257 30.23 2.22 8.76
CA LEU A 257 29.44 3.39 9.09
C LEU A 257 30.15 4.70 8.70
N VAL A 258 31.38 4.66 8.18
CA VAL A 258 32.25 5.85 7.96
C VAL A 258 31.53 7.03 7.29
N ASP A 259 30.69 6.76 6.28
CA ASP A 259 29.95 7.78 5.53
C ASP A 259 28.46 7.90 5.96
N LYS A 260 28.11 7.36 7.12
CA LYS A 260 26.75 7.30 7.70
C LYS A 260 26.77 7.91 9.10
N PRO A 261 26.71 9.25 9.23
CA PRO A 261 26.97 9.95 10.50
C PRO A 261 25.88 9.78 11.56
N ASN A 262 24.69 9.34 11.16
CA ASN A 262 23.51 9.14 12.01
C ASN A 262 23.21 7.64 12.23
N LEU A 263 24.24 6.79 12.17
CA LEU A 263 24.14 5.40 12.60
C LEU A 263 25.10 5.21 13.77
N GLU A 264 24.59 4.63 14.84
CA GLU A 264 25.31 4.51 16.10
C GLU A 264 25.81 3.07 16.31
N ASP A 265 24.98 2.08 15.97
CA ASP A 265 25.20 0.69 16.36
C ASP A 265 25.42 -0.23 15.14
N LEU A 266 26.41 -1.12 15.25
CA LEU A 266 26.72 -2.14 14.24
C LEU A 266 26.89 -3.50 14.92
N THR A 267 26.09 -4.49 14.50
CA THR A 267 26.27 -5.88 14.89
C THR A 267 26.55 -6.74 13.67
N LEU A 268 27.65 -7.49 13.70
CA LEU A 268 28.01 -8.45 12.66
C LEU A 268 27.26 -9.77 12.93
N THR A 269 26.39 -10.17 12.01
CA THR A 269 25.53 -11.36 12.14
C THR A 269 25.93 -12.50 11.21
N GLY A 270 26.83 -12.24 10.25
CA GLY A 270 27.30 -13.24 9.30
C GLY A 270 28.08 -14.37 9.97
N VAL A 271 28.29 -15.47 9.26
CA VAL A 271 29.07 -16.63 9.76
C VAL A 271 30.55 -16.62 9.34
N ALA A 272 30.91 -15.75 8.40
CA ALA A 272 32.28 -15.60 7.92
C ALA A 272 33.08 -14.64 8.81
N ALA A 273 34.41 -14.63 8.65
CA ALA A 273 35.26 -13.57 9.20
C ALA A 273 35.02 -12.28 8.40
N ILE A 274 34.18 -11.41 8.95
CA ILE A 274 33.79 -10.10 8.39
C ILE A 274 34.24 -8.99 9.33
N ASN A 275 34.27 -7.75 8.85
CA ASN A 275 34.81 -6.63 9.62
C ASN A 275 33.77 -5.55 9.82
N GLY A 276 33.95 -4.75 10.88
CA GLY A 276 33.09 -3.63 11.21
C GLY A 276 33.93 -2.36 11.38
N ALA A 277 33.47 -1.26 10.80
CA ALA A 277 34.05 0.06 11.01
C ALA A 277 32.97 1.08 11.40
N GLY A 278 33.24 1.86 12.44
CA GLY A 278 32.41 2.97 12.92
C GLY A 278 32.62 4.25 12.11
N ASN A 279 32.13 5.36 12.65
CA ASN A 279 32.17 6.70 12.08
C ASN A 279 32.88 7.69 13.03
N GLY A 280 32.45 8.95 13.05
CA GLY A 280 33.01 9.99 13.92
C GLY A 280 32.24 10.21 15.24
N SER A 281 31.15 9.47 15.44
CA SER A 281 30.28 9.48 16.61
C SER A 281 30.70 8.38 17.60
N ALA A 282 30.06 8.31 18.78
CA ALA A 282 30.32 7.20 19.70
C ALA A 282 29.57 5.95 19.23
N ASN A 283 30.27 4.96 18.69
CA ASN A 283 29.65 3.75 18.15
C ASN A 283 29.64 2.57 19.13
N SER A 284 28.62 1.72 19.04
CA SER A 284 28.62 0.37 19.63
C SER A 284 28.79 -0.67 18.52
N ILE A 285 29.93 -1.36 18.50
CA ILE A 285 30.24 -2.35 17.46
C ILE A 285 30.43 -3.72 18.08
N THR A 286 29.58 -4.67 17.69
CA THR A 286 29.65 -6.07 18.12
C THR A 286 30.04 -6.96 16.95
N GLY A 287 31.13 -7.70 17.10
CA GLY A 287 31.62 -8.72 16.19
C GLY A 287 30.82 -10.03 16.27
N ASN A 288 31.15 -10.95 15.36
CA ASN A 288 30.54 -12.27 15.28
C ASN A 288 31.46 -13.34 15.89
N ASN A 289 31.34 -14.59 15.44
CA ASN A 289 32.19 -15.70 15.93
C ASN A 289 33.45 -15.95 15.06
N GLY A 290 33.63 -15.18 13.99
CA GLY A 290 34.83 -15.20 13.16
C GLY A 290 35.86 -14.20 13.69
N ALA A 291 37.12 -14.34 13.27
CA ALA A 291 38.14 -13.33 13.60
C ALA A 291 37.79 -12.00 12.90
N ASN A 292 37.36 -11.01 13.67
CA ASN A 292 36.93 -9.71 13.15
C ASN A 292 38.04 -8.66 13.27
N ILE A 293 38.05 -7.72 12.33
CA ILE A 293 38.71 -6.42 12.51
C ILE A 293 37.61 -5.41 12.88
N LEU A 294 37.71 -4.83 14.08
CA LEU A 294 36.75 -3.83 14.55
C LEU A 294 37.46 -2.49 14.72
N ASP A 295 37.06 -1.49 13.92
CA ASP A 295 37.54 -0.12 14.03
C ASP A 295 36.40 0.77 14.53
N GLY A 296 36.55 1.42 15.68
CA GLY A 296 35.55 2.38 16.18
C GLY A 296 35.51 3.67 15.38
N GLY A 297 36.57 3.99 14.64
CA GLY A 297 36.73 5.28 14.00
C GLY A 297 37.14 6.36 15.01
N GLY A 298 36.41 7.47 15.04
CA GLY A 298 36.60 8.53 16.02
C GLY A 298 35.38 8.62 16.92
N GLY A 299 35.56 8.89 18.21
CA GLY A 299 34.45 8.85 19.15
C GLY A 299 34.87 8.21 20.46
N ASN A 300 33.90 7.96 21.33
CA ASN A 300 34.10 7.14 22.53
C ASN A 300 33.38 5.81 22.30
N ASP A 301 34.05 4.89 21.62
CA ASP A 301 33.42 3.69 21.08
C ASP A 301 33.42 2.52 22.07
N THR A 302 32.45 1.62 21.92
CA THR A 302 32.40 0.33 22.59
C THR A 302 32.54 -0.77 21.54
N LEU A 303 33.68 -1.49 21.58
CA LEU A 303 33.95 -2.59 20.66
C LEU A 303 33.90 -3.93 21.41
N LEU A 304 33.04 -4.84 20.96
CA LEU A 304 32.92 -6.19 21.48
C LEU A 304 33.26 -7.19 20.36
N GLY A 305 34.47 -7.75 20.37
CA GLY A 305 34.95 -8.66 19.31
C GLY A 305 34.10 -9.90 19.06
N GLY A 306 33.38 -10.39 20.09
CA GLY A 306 32.66 -11.65 20.00
C GLY A 306 33.58 -12.83 20.31
N ALA A 307 33.53 -13.87 19.48
CA ALA A 307 34.46 -15.00 19.56
C ALA A 307 35.36 -14.98 18.33
N GLY A 308 36.59 -15.46 18.46
CA GLY A 308 37.58 -15.35 17.39
C GLY A 308 38.86 -14.70 17.92
N ASP A 309 39.86 -14.61 17.05
CA ASP A 309 41.08 -13.86 17.33
C ASP A 309 40.91 -12.44 16.75
N ASP A 310 40.20 -11.57 17.46
CA ASP A 310 39.79 -10.24 16.99
C ASP A 310 40.87 -9.16 17.18
N THR A 311 40.89 -8.15 16.30
CA THR A 311 41.86 -7.03 16.33
C THR A 311 41.24 -5.66 16.13
#